data_AF-A0A1F3MHC9-F1
#
_entry.id   AF-A0A1F3MHC9-F1
#
_cell.length_a   1.000
_cell.length_b   1.000
_cell.length_c   1.000
_cell.angle_alpha   90.00
_cell.angle_beta   90.00
_cell.angle_gamma   90.00
#
_symmetry.space_group_name_H-M   'P 1'
#
loop_
_entity.id
_entity.type
_entity.pdbx_description
1 polymer ?
#
loop_
_entity_poly.entity_id
_entity_poly.type
_entity_poly.pdbx_seq_one_letter_code
_entity_poly.pdbx_strand_id
1 'polypeptide(L)'
;MNLTELTAISPVDGRYRNKTQELANYFSEWALIKYRLQVEVEYFILLCELPLPQLKEFPHHQYSAVRAVYHGFGPEDGIRVKEIESIINHDVKAVEYYLKEQFERLGLDSFKEFIHFGLTSQDINNTAVPLSIKEALEQVYIPVLLKLNSRLKELSTDWYEIPMLARTHGQPASPTRLGKEILVFVERLENQIETLNHLPYPAKFGGATGNFNAHAIAYPDVNWVEFSNHLVNDILGLDRSQVTTQIEHYDNLAAIFDCLRRINVILSDLCKDVWCYISMNYFGQKIRKGEVGSSTMPHKVNPIDFENAEGNFGMANAMLGHFSEKLPISRLQRDLTDSTVLRNVGVPLAHGLLAFRSLQKGLDKLLLNEAAINADLNDNWAVVSEAIQTILRRENYPNPYEALKELTRTNQKIRQEDILAFIAKLIISEEVKDELRKITPWNYLGIKHLRQ
;
A
#
# COMPACT_ATOMS: atom_id res chain seq x y z
N MET A 1 13.54 -26.18 18.86
CA MET A 1 13.16 -26.53 17.47
C MET A 1 13.90 -25.59 16.55
N ASN A 2 14.45 -26.07 15.43
CA ASN A 2 15.11 -25.20 14.45
C ASN A 2 14.07 -24.37 13.69
N LEU A 3 14.45 -23.18 13.22
CA LEU A 3 13.59 -22.33 12.40
C LEU A 3 13.37 -22.97 11.02
N THR A 4 12.11 -23.12 10.65
CA THR A 4 11.58 -23.59 9.36
C THR A 4 10.28 -22.83 9.09
N GLU A 5 9.75 -22.88 7.87
CA GLU A 5 8.43 -22.26 7.59
C GLU A 5 7.31 -22.80 8.50
N LEU A 6 7.38 -24.07 8.92
CA LEU A 6 6.38 -24.67 9.81
C LEU A 6 6.55 -24.28 11.28
N THR A 7 7.76 -23.92 11.69
CA THR A 7 8.10 -23.57 13.08
C THR A 7 8.28 -22.07 13.29
N ALA A 8 8.11 -21.27 12.23
CA ALA A 8 8.14 -19.82 12.29
C ALA A 8 6.99 -19.27 13.16
N ILE A 9 7.32 -18.31 14.02
CA ILE A 9 6.34 -17.66 14.90
C ILE A 9 5.44 -16.73 14.07
N SER A 10 6.03 -15.92 13.20
CA SER A 10 5.29 -15.01 12.32
C SER A 10 4.79 -15.74 11.08
N PRO A 11 3.52 -15.58 10.69
CA PRO A 11 2.97 -16.27 9.52
C PRO A 11 3.54 -15.73 8.21
N VAL A 12 4.08 -14.50 8.19
CA VAL A 12 4.71 -13.92 6.99
C VAL A 12 6.02 -14.64 6.64
N ASP A 13 6.67 -15.28 7.61
CA ASP A 13 7.87 -16.10 7.39
C ASP A 13 7.59 -17.61 7.43
N GLY A 14 6.35 -17.99 7.76
CA GLY A 14 5.90 -19.36 7.77
C GLY A 14 4.91 -19.65 6.66
N ARG A 15 3.62 -19.81 7.03
CA ARG A 15 2.51 -20.15 6.12
C ARG A 15 2.49 -19.34 4.82
N TYR A 16 2.88 -18.07 4.88
CA TYR A 16 2.80 -17.15 3.75
C TYR A 16 4.16 -16.79 3.15
N ARG A 17 5.25 -17.47 3.53
CA ARG A 17 6.61 -17.16 3.07
C ARG A 17 6.72 -17.14 1.55
N ASN A 18 6.11 -18.11 0.87
CA ASN A 18 6.06 -18.15 -0.60
C ASN A 18 5.34 -16.95 -1.25
N LYS A 19 4.61 -16.14 -0.48
CA LYS A 19 3.93 -14.90 -0.92
C LYS A 19 4.63 -13.63 -0.44
N THR A 20 5.70 -13.72 0.32
CA THR A 20 6.35 -12.56 0.96
C THR A 20 7.87 -12.59 0.85
N GLN A 21 8.47 -13.72 0.45
CA GLN A 21 9.91 -13.96 0.47
C GLN A 21 10.74 -12.91 -0.28
N GLU A 22 10.20 -12.30 -1.33
CA GLU A 22 10.88 -11.23 -2.07
C GLU A 22 11.14 -9.98 -1.23
N LEU A 23 10.32 -9.73 -0.19
CA LEU A 23 10.53 -8.64 0.77
C LEU A 23 11.73 -8.89 1.68
N ALA A 24 12.22 -10.13 1.79
CA ALA A 24 13.42 -10.43 2.56
C ALA A 24 14.67 -9.77 1.95
N ASN A 25 14.64 -9.42 0.66
CA ASN A 25 15.71 -8.67 0.01
C ASN A 25 15.83 -7.22 0.49
N TYR A 26 14.84 -6.73 1.24
CA TYR A 26 14.76 -5.34 1.71
C TYR A 26 14.73 -5.23 3.23
N PHE A 27 14.04 -6.16 3.91
CA PHE A 27 13.74 -6.03 5.34
C PHE A 27 14.28 -7.14 6.23
N SER A 28 15.01 -8.12 5.68
CA SER A 28 15.72 -9.09 6.52
C SER A 28 16.94 -8.44 7.17
N GLU A 29 17.47 -9.05 8.24
CA GLU A 29 18.72 -8.59 8.86
C GLU A 29 19.88 -8.58 7.85
N TRP A 30 19.94 -9.59 6.97
CA TRP A 30 20.92 -9.62 5.88
C TRP A 30 20.77 -8.42 4.94
N ALA A 31 19.55 -8.11 4.53
CA ALA A 31 19.28 -6.96 3.67
C ALA A 31 19.68 -5.64 4.34
N LEU A 32 19.35 -5.47 5.63
CA LEU A 32 19.76 -4.28 6.39
C LEU A 32 21.28 -4.10 6.38
N ILE A 33 22.05 -5.19 6.59
CA ILE A 33 23.51 -5.15 6.50
C ILE A 33 23.97 -4.77 5.08
N LYS A 34 23.35 -5.34 4.05
CA LYS A 34 23.66 -5.02 2.65
C LYS A 34 23.45 -3.53 2.34
N TYR A 35 22.33 -2.95 2.74
CA TYR A 35 22.07 -1.51 2.54
C TYR A 35 23.01 -0.63 3.35
N ARG A 36 23.38 -1.04 4.57
CA ARG A 36 24.41 -0.34 5.36
C ARG A 36 25.76 -0.33 4.65
N LEU A 37 26.16 -1.47 4.08
CA LEU A 37 27.39 -1.57 3.26
C LEU A 37 27.32 -0.68 2.02
N GLN A 38 26.19 -0.64 1.32
CA GLN A 38 26.00 0.24 0.17
C GLN A 38 26.24 1.71 0.55
N VAL A 39 25.62 2.19 1.64
CA VAL A 39 25.81 3.58 2.08
C VAL A 39 27.26 3.87 2.46
N GLU A 40 27.90 2.98 3.24
CA GLU A 40 29.32 3.14 3.63
C GLU A 40 30.25 3.21 2.41
N VAL A 41 30.02 2.33 1.43
CA VAL A 41 30.82 2.26 0.21
C VAL A 41 30.62 3.50 -0.66
N GLU A 42 29.38 3.92 -0.92
CA GLU A 42 29.12 5.10 -1.74
C GLU A 42 29.61 6.38 -1.04
N TYR A 43 29.50 6.46 0.30
CA TYR A 43 30.09 7.55 1.07
C TYR A 43 31.61 7.61 0.92
N PHE A 44 32.29 6.47 1.08
CA PHE A 44 33.74 6.40 0.93
C PHE A 44 34.19 6.77 -0.48
N ILE A 45 33.51 6.26 -1.52
CA ILE A 45 33.80 6.59 -2.92
C ILE A 45 33.67 8.10 -3.13
N LEU A 46 32.59 8.72 -2.65
CA LEU A 46 32.40 10.15 -2.79
C LEU A 46 33.46 10.97 -2.02
N LEU A 47 33.93 10.50 -0.86
CA LEU A 47 35.07 11.12 -0.17
C LEU A 47 36.35 11.10 -1.02
N CYS A 48 36.59 10.04 -1.80
CA CYS A 48 37.75 9.97 -2.71
C CYS A 48 37.66 10.97 -3.87
N GLU A 49 36.46 11.49 -4.19
CA GLU A 49 36.30 12.52 -5.23
C GLU A 49 36.64 13.93 -4.73
N LEU A 50 36.73 14.11 -3.40
CA LEU A 50 37.23 15.35 -2.80
C LEU A 50 38.77 15.39 -2.85
N PRO A 51 39.37 16.60 -2.91
CA PRO A 51 40.83 16.76 -2.92
C PRO A 51 41.46 16.57 -1.52
N LEU A 52 41.07 15.52 -0.80
CA LEU A 52 41.58 15.21 0.54
C LEU A 52 43.00 14.63 0.42
N PRO A 53 44.02 15.19 1.11
CA PRO A 53 45.41 14.74 0.95
C PRO A 53 45.62 13.24 1.17
N GLN A 54 44.90 12.66 2.12
CA GLN A 54 45.00 11.25 2.49
C GLN A 54 44.32 10.30 1.49
N LEU A 55 43.38 10.80 0.68
CA LEU A 55 42.66 10.01 -0.33
C LEU A 55 43.09 10.33 -1.76
N LYS A 56 43.95 11.34 -1.96
CA LYS A 56 44.41 11.80 -3.29
C LYS A 56 45.01 10.68 -4.15
N GLU A 57 45.71 9.75 -3.54
CA GLU A 57 46.35 8.62 -4.22
C GLU A 57 45.45 7.37 -4.28
N PHE A 58 44.16 7.50 -3.94
CA PHE A 58 43.23 6.37 -4.06
C PHE A 58 43.12 5.94 -5.53
N PRO A 59 43.30 4.65 -5.85
CA PRO A 59 43.20 4.18 -7.23
C PRO A 59 41.73 4.17 -7.70
N HIS A 60 41.27 5.20 -8.42
CA HIS A 60 39.86 5.32 -8.86
C HIS A 60 39.36 4.12 -9.70
N HIS A 61 40.26 3.38 -10.37
CA HIS A 61 39.89 2.14 -11.06
C HIS A 61 39.39 1.03 -10.12
N GLN A 62 39.63 1.13 -8.81
CA GLN A 62 39.14 0.21 -7.79
C GLN A 62 37.70 0.50 -7.32
N TYR A 63 37.06 1.60 -7.74
CA TYR A 63 35.68 1.88 -7.33
C TYR A 63 34.72 0.73 -7.63
N SER A 64 34.88 0.04 -8.76
CA SER A 64 34.08 -1.14 -9.10
C SER A 64 34.32 -2.31 -8.15
N ALA A 65 35.57 -2.53 -7.72
CA ALA A 65 35.93 -3.55 -6.75
C ALA A 65 35.38 -3.26 -5.35
N VAL A 66 35.36 -1.99 -4.93
CA VAL A 66 34.75 -1.58 -3.66
C VAL A 66 33.22 -1.74 -3.72
N ARG A 67 32.55 -1.34 -4.81
CA ARG A 67 31.12 -1.58 -5.01
C ARG A 67 30.76 -3.06 -5.06
N ALA A 68 31.65 -3.90 -5.56
CA ALA A 68 31.45 -5.35 -5.59
C ALA A 68 31.23 -5.94 -4.18
N VAL A 69 31.68 -5.27 -3.11
CA VAL A 69 31.45 -5.69 -1.72
C VAL A 69 29.97 -5.77 -1.39
N TYR A 70 29.16 -4.76 -1.74
CA TYR A 70 27.72 -4.80 -1.46
C TYR A 70 26.90 -5.41 -2.61
N HIS A 71 27.39 -5.35 -3.86
CA HIS A 71 26.72 -6.04 -4.98
C HIS A 71 26.78 -7.58 -4.85
N GLY A 72 27.92 -8.11 -4.39
CA GLY A 72 28.17 -9.54 -4.20
C GLY A 72 27.82 -10.07 -2.81
N PHE A 73 27.35 -9.21 -1.90
CA PHE A 73 27.10 -9.57 -0.50
C PHE A 73 26.03 -10.65 -0.37
N GLY A 74 26.41 -11.85 0.07
CA GLY A 74 25.51 -12.99 0.25
C GLY A 74 25.12 -13.25 1.71
N PRO A 75 24.18 -14.17 1.97
CA PRO A 75 23.79 -14.54 3.34
C PRO A 75 24.96 -15.05 4.19
N GLU A 76 25.91 -15.77 3.59
CA GLU A 76 27.12 -16.27 4.27
C GLU A 76 28.03 -15.11 4.75
N ASP A 77 28.16 -14.03 3.97
CA ASP A 77 28.86 -12.83 4.41
C ASP A 77 28.16 -12.15 5.60
N GLY A 78 26.83 -12.20 5.61
CA GLY A 78 26.01 -11.76 6.74
C GLY A 78 26.37 -12.48 8.04
N ILE A 79 26.68 -13.79 7.99
CA ILE A 79 27.13 -14.55 9.16
C ILE A 79 28.43 -13.96 9.69
N ARG A 80 29.40 -13.65 8.82
CA ARG A 80 30.66 -13.03 9.24
C ARG A 80 30.43 -11.70 9.97
N VAL A 81 29.52 -10.87 9.48
CA VAL A 81 29.17 -9.61 10.18
C VAL A 81 28.57 -9.89 11.56
N LYS A 82 27.69 -10.90 11.70
CA LYS A 82 27.13 -11.29 13.01
C LYS A 82 28.17 -11.88 13.96
N GLU A 83 29.18 -12.59 13.46
CA GLU A 83 30.31 -13.04 14.28
C GLU A 83 31.08 -11.85 14.87
N ILE A 84 31.39 -10.85 14.05
CA ILE A 84 32.04 -9.61 14.52
C ILE A 84 31.16 -8.92 15.57
N GLU A 85 29.86 -8.77 15.27
CA GLU A 85 28.89 -8.15 16.19
C GLU A 85 28.81 -8.88 17.52
N SER A 86 28.90 -10.21 17.55
CA SER A 86 28.83 -11.00 18.79
C SER A 86 29.95 -10.66 19.79
N ILE A 87 31.08 -10.13 19.29
CA ILE A 87 32.23 -9.73 20.10
C ILE A 87 32.05 -8.30 20.63
N ILE A 88 31.55 -7.39 19.79
CA ILE A 88 31.55 -5.94 20.08
C ILE A 88 30.17 -5.39 20.49
N ASN A 89 29.12 -6.19 20.35
CA ASN A 89 27.73 -5.88 20.66
C ASN A 89 27.23 -4.56 20.04
N HIS A 90 27.64 -4.31 18.79
CA HIS A 90 27.24 -3.12 18.02
C HIS A 90 27.22 -3.44 16.52
N ASP A 91 26.02 -3.39 15.93
CA ASP A 91 25.77 -3.84 14.55
C ASP A 91 26.43 -2.98 13.46
N VAL A 92 26.30 -1.65 13.50
CA VAL A 92 26.94 -0.77 12.49
C VAL A 92 28.47 -0.82 12.60
N LYS A 93 29.02 -0.90 13.81
CA LYS A 93 30.47 -1.07 13.99
C LYS A 93 30.98 -2.40 13.41
N ALA A 94 30.16 -3.44 13.43
CA ALA A 94 30.49 -4.72 12.80
C ALA A 94 30.53 -4.60 11.26
N VAL A 95 29.64 -3.79 10.67
CA VAL A 95 29.69 -3.45 9.24
C VAL A 95 30.97 -2.71 8.88
N GLU A 96 31.38 -1.72 9.70
CA GLU A 96 32.65 -1.01 9.50
C GLU A 96 33.84 -1.98 9.51
N TYR A 97 33.93 -2.86 10.51
CA TYR A 97 35.02 -3.83 10.58
C TYR A 97 35.00 -4.84 9.43
N TYR A 98 33.84 -5.32 9.01
CA TYR A 98 33.73 -6.17 7.84
C TYR A 98 34.24 -5.46 6.58
N LEU A 99 33.89 -4.17 6.40
CA LEU A 99 34.36 -3.40 5.26
C LEU A 99 35.88 -3.14 5.32
N LYS A 100 36.43 -2.93 6.52
CA LYS A 100 37.89 -2.89 6.74
C LYS A 100 38.55 -4.20 6.33
N GLU A 101 38.00 -5.36 6.72
CA GLU A 101 38.50 -6.68 6.27
C GLU A 101 38.47 -6.82 4.73
N GLN A 102 37.45 -6.27 4.06
CA GLN A 102 37.42 -6.28 2.58
C GLN A 102 38.49 -5.37 1.97
N PHE A 103 38.75 -4.20 2.56
CA PHE A 103 39.81 -3.30 2.09
C PHE A 103 41.19 -3.93 2.18
N GLU A 104 41.48 -4.66 3.27
CA GLU A 104 42.74 -5.41 3.42
C GLU A 104 42.89 -6.47 2.31
N ARG A 105 41.82 -7.19 1.97
CA ARG A 105 41.81 -8.18 0.86
C ARG A 105 42.04 -7.54 -0.51
N LEU A 106 41.58 -6.31 -0.70
CA LEU A 106 41.76 -5.54 -1.93
C LEU A 106 43.12 -4.81 -1.99
N GLY A 107 43.94 -4.87 -0.93
CA GLY A 107 45.21 -4.15 -0.84
C GLY A 107 45.03 -2.62 -0.68
N LEU A 108 43.94 -2.20 -0.04
CA LEU A 108 43.55 -0.80 0.20
C LEU A 108 43.76 -0.37 1.66
N ASP A 109 44.66 -1.05 2.38
CA ASP A 109 44.91 -0.88 3.82
C ASP A 109 45.17 0.58 4.24
N SER A 110 45.87 1.35 3.39
CA SER A 110 46.22 2.74 3.66
C SER A 110 45.01 3.68 3.76
N PHE A 111 43.86 3.27 3.22
CA PHE A 111 42.65 4.10 3.15
C PHE A 111 41.57 3.67 4.15
N LYS A 112 41.74 2.54 4.85
CA LYS A 112 40.67 1.90 5.63
C LYS A 112 40.17 2.73 6.81
N GLU A 113 40.96 3.67 7.32
CA GLU A 113 40.54 4.58 8.41
C GLU A 113 39.60 5.71 7.95
N PHE A 114 39.37 5.84 6.64
CA PHE A 114 38.32 6.72 6.10
C PHE A 114 36.96 6.03 5.96
N ILE A 115 36.88 4.72 6.18
CA ILE A 115 35.60 4.03 6.32
C ILE A 115 34.89 4.57 7.56
N HIS A 116 33.61 4.92 7.43
CA HIS A 116 32.82 5.56 8.49
C HIS A 116 33.38 6.91 8.99
N PHE A 117 34.20 7.60 8.18
CA PHE A 117 34.86 8.85 8.59
C PHE A 117 33.85 9.93 9.03
N GLY A 118 33.96 10.40 10.28
CA GLY A 118 33.13 11.48 10.82
C GLY A 118 31.64 11.12 11.02
N LEU A 119 31.23 9.91 10.64
CA LEU A 119 29.85 9.48 10.68
C LEU A 119 29.41 9.07 12.09
N THR A 120 28.11 9.03 12.28
CA THR A 120 27.47 8.27 13.35
C THR A 120 26.67 7.11 12.75
N SER A 121 26.41 6.07 13.55
CA SER A 121 25.60 4.92 13.16
C SER A 121 24.24 5.29 12.54
N GLN A 122 23.66 6.43 12.92
CA GLN A 122 22.39 6.89 12.36
C GLN A 122 22.49 7.56 10.99
N ASP A 123 23.66 8.07 10.58
CA ASP A 123 23.86 8.48 9.20
C ASP A 123 23.71 7.28 8.25
N ILE A 124 24.14 6.10 8.70
CA ILE A 124 23.98 4.84 7.97
C ILE A 124 22.55 4.29 8.12
N ASN A 125 22.01 4.21 9.34
CA ASN A 125 20.67 3.62 9.53
C ASN A 125 19.57 4.47 8.87
N ASN A 126 19.61 5.79 8.99
CA ASN A 126 18.63 6.71 8.42
C ASN A 126 18.89 7.06 6.94
N THR A 127 19.72 6.28 6.25
CA THR A 127 19.82 6.25 4.79
C THR A 127 19.52 4.85 4.28
N ALA A 128 20.10 3.81 4.91
CA ALA A 128 19.88 2.41 4.55
C ALA A 128 18.41 1.98 4.70
N VAL A 129 17.74 2.36 5.79
CA VAL A 129 16.33 1.99 6.02
C VAL A 129 15.39 2.72 5.05
N PRO A 130 15.46 4.06 4.87
CA PRO A 130 14.66 4.73 3.83
C PRO A 130 14.90 4.17 2.42
N LEU A 131 16.16 3.84 2.08
CA LEU A 131 16.48 3.24 0.79
C LEU A 131 15.84 1.87 0.61
N SER A 132 15.86 1.01 1.64
CA SER A 132 15.22 -0.30 1.55
C SER A 132 13.68 -0.19 1.47
N ILE A 133 13.08 0.81 2.13
CA ILE A 133 11.65 1.11 2.02
C ILE A 133 11.31 1.59 0.60
N LYS A 134 12.09 2.55 0.07
CA LYS A 134 11.93 3.06 -1.30
C LYS A 134 11.95 1.92 -2.31
N GLU A 135 13.02 1.13 -2.31
CA GLU A 135 13.16 0.06 -3.28
C GLU A 135 12.12 -1.05 -3.09
N ALA A 136 11.75 -1.41 -1.86
CA ALA A 136 10.66 -2.37 -1.64
C ALA A 136 9.31 -1.85 -2.16
N LEU A 137 9.02 -0.56 -1.99
CA LEU A 137 7.79 0.03 -2.50
C LEU A 137 7.79 0.08 -4.03
N GLU A 138 8.85 0.61 -4.64
CA GLU A 138 8.96 0.78 -6.08
C GLU A 138 9.05 -0.56 -6.84
N GLN A 139 9.83 -1.52 -6.32
CA GLN A 139 10.15 -2.75 -7.04
C GLN A 139 9.15 -3.89 -6.77
N VAL A 140 8.43 -3.85 -5.64
CA VAL A 140 7.54 -4.95 -5.22
C VAL A 140 6.13 -4.45 -4.95
N TYR A 141 5.96 -3.51 -4.03
CA TYR A 141 4.66 -3.20 -3.45
C TYR A 141 3.74 -2.46 -4.44
N ILE A 142 4.23 -1.36 -5.02
CA ILE A 142 3.49 -0.52 -5.98
C ILE A 142 3.15 -1.30 -7.27
N PRO A 143 4.05 -2.08 -7.89
CA PRO A 143 3.71 -2.89 -9.05
C PRO A 143 2.54 -3.85 -8.81
N VAL A 144 2.47 -4.48 -7.63
CA VAL A 144 1.36 -5.38 -7.28
C VAL A 144 0.07 -4.60 -7.07
N LEU A 145 0.13 -3.44 -6.41
CA LEU A 145 -1.01 -2.55 -6.23
C LEU A 145 -1.55 -2.01 -7.56
N LEU A 146 -0.67 -1.60 -8.48
CA LEU A 146 -1.05 -1.14 -9.81
C LEU A 146 -1.72 -2.24 -10.63
N LYS A 147 -1.21 -3.48 -10.56
CA LYS A 147 -1.85 -4.63 -11.20
C LYS A 147 -3.26 -4.87 -10.66
N LEU A 148 -3.45 -4.79 -9.35
CA LEU A 148 -4.76 -4.89 -8.72
C LEU A 148 -5.70 -3.76 -9.19
N ASN A 149 -5.22 -2.52 -9.24
CA ASN A 149 -5.99 -1.39 -9.72
C ASN A 149 -6.41 -1.56 -11.20
N SER A 150 -5.49 -2.03 -12.05
CA SER A 150 -5.80 -2.35 -13.45
C SER A 150 -6.88 -3.43 -13.55
N ARG A 151 -6.83 -4.46 -12.70
CA ARG A 151 -7.88 -5.48 -12.68
C ARG A 151 -9.24 -4.90 -12.29
N LEU A 152 -9.28 -3.99 -11.31
CA LEU A 152 -10.51 -3.30 -10.93
C LEU A 152 -11.05 -2.43 -12.07
N LYS A 153 -10.18 -1.77 -12.85
CA LYS A 153 -10.58 -1.01 -14.05
C LYS A 153 -11.17 -1.88 -15.15
N GLU A 154 -10.59 -3.06 -15.38
CA GLU A 154 -11.15 -4.02 -16.33
C GLU A 154 -12.55 -4.43 -15.88
N LEU A 155 -12.72 -4.83 -14.61
CA LEU A 155 -14.01 -5.23 -14.07
C LEU A 155 -15.04 -4.09 -14.08
N SER A 156 -14.62 -2.85 -13.79
CA SER A 156 -15.51 -1.70 -13.84
C SER A 156 -16.00 -1.41 -15.27
N THR A 157 -15.17 -1.68 -16.26
CA THR A 157 -15.52 -1.56 -17.69
C THR A 157 -16.42 -2.71 -18.15
N ASP A 158 -16.03 -3.95 -17.84
CA ASP A 158 -16.78 -5.17 -18.22
C ASP A 158 -18.20 -5.15 -17.66
N TRP A 159 -18.39 -4.62 -16.46
CA TRP A 159 -19.68 -4.58 -15.77
C TRP A 159 -20.34 -3.20 -15.79
N TYR A 160 -19.84 -2.27 -16.61
CA TYR A 160 -20.33 -0.89 -16.59
C TYR A 160 -21.82 -0.82 -16.90
N GLU A 161 -22.30 -1.57 -17.89
CA GLU A 161 -23.70 -1.51 -18.32
C GLU A 161 -24.65 -2.37 -17.48
N ILE A 162 -24.16 -3.10 -16.46
CA ILE A 162 -24.98 -4.00 -15.64
C ILE A 162 -25.77 -3.19 -14.60
N PRO A 163 -27.11 -3.07 -14.72
CA PRO A 163 -27.95 -2.41 -13.74
C PRO A 163 -27.93 -3.19 -12.43
N MET A 164 -27.90 -2.49 -11.30
CA MET A 164 -27.85 -3.10 -9.97
C MET A 164 -28.70 -2.30 -8.99
N LEU A 165 -29.45 -3.00 -8.13
CA LEU A 165 -30.16 -2.36 -7.03
C LEU A 165 -29.14 -1.82 -6.02
N ALA A 166 -29.14 -0.51 -5.78
CA ALA A 166 -28.28 0.06 -4.74
C ALA A 166 -28.87 -0.23 -3.35
N ARG A 167 -28.00 -0.20 -2.33
CA ARG A 167 -28.42 -0.35 -0.94
C ARG A 167 -27.87 0.77 -0.07
N THR A 168 -28.75 1.50 0.60
CA THR A 168 -28.40 2.52 1.60
C THR A 168 -28.99 2.12 2.94
N HIS A 169 -28.20 2.13 4.02
CA HIS A 169 -28.60 1.54 5.30
C HIS A 169 -29.04 0.06 5.18
N GLY A 170 -28.48 -0.66 4.20
CA GLY A 170 -28.87 -2.04 3.86
C GLY A 170 -30.21 -2.18 3.11
N GLN A 171 -30.96 -1.10 2.90
CA GLN A 171 -32.27 -1.10 2.27
C GLN A 171 -32.21 -0.80 0.77
N PRO A 172 -33.13 -1.34 -0.04
CA PRO A 172 -33.28 -0.99 -1.45
C PRO A 172 -33.31 0.52 -1.68
N ALA A 173 -32.50 1.00 -2.62
CA ALA A 173 -32.37 2.41 -2.98
C ALA A 173 -32.33 2.59 -4.50
N SER A 174 -32.27 3.85 -4.96
CA SER A 174 -32.22 4.19 -6.38
C SER A 174 -31.14 3.39 -7.11
N PRO A 175 -31.46 2.72 -8.24
CA PRO A 175 -30.54 1.82 -8.92
C PRO A 175 -29.22 2.47 -9.34
N THR A 176 -28.18 1.64 -9.47
CA THR A 176 -26.83 2.00 -9.88
C THR A 176 -26.33 1.03 -10.96
N ARG A 177 -25.06 1.16 -11.36
CA ARG A 177 -24.36 0.22 -12.23
C ARG A 177 -23.30 -0.52 -11.44
N LEU A 178 -23.21 -1.85 -11.61
CA LEU A 178 -22.19 -2.65 -10.91
C LEU A 178 -20.77 -2.15 -11.22
N GLY A 179 -20.46 -1.94 -12.50
CA GLY A 179 -19.15 -1.43 -12.90
C GLY A 179 -18.85 -0.03 -12.36
N LYS A 180 -19.87 0.82 -12.20
CA LYS A 180 -19.72 2.13 -11.53
C LYS A 180 -19.34 1.95 -10.06
N GLU A 181 -19.91 1.00 -9.34
CA GLU A 181 -19.54 0.79 -7.92
C GLU A 181 -18.10 0.28 -7.77
N ILE A 182 -17.61 -0.51 -8.73
CA ILE A 182 -16.17 -0.86 -8.78
C ILE A 182 -15.31 0.38 -9.11
N LEU A 183 -15.78 1.25 -10.02
CA LEU A 183 -15.09 2.48 -10.41
C LEU A 183 -14.86 3.45 -9.23
N VAL A 184 -15.77 3.45 -8.23
CA VAL A 184 -15.58 4.23 -6.98
C VAL A 184 -14.26 3.84 -6.28
N PHE A 185 -13.95 2.54 -6.22
CA PHE A 185 -12.72 2.06 -5.60
C PHE A 185 -11.49 2.38 -6.45
N VAL A 186 -11.59 2.26 -7.77
CA VAL A 186 -10.52 2.65 -8.70
C VAL A 186 -10.12 4.11 -8.48
N GLU A 187 -11.09 5.02 -8.50
CA GLU A 187 -10.83 6.46 -8.32
C GLU A 187 -10.19 6.76 -6.95
N ARG A 188 -10.74 6.17 -5.88
CA ARG A 188 -10.17 6.30 -4.53
C ARG A 188 -8.73 5.80 -4.47
N LEU A 189 -8.42 4.67 -5.11
CA LEU A 189 -7.08 4.10 -5.14
C LEU A 189 -6.10 4.94 -5.96
N GLU A 190 -6.50 5.41 -7.15
CA GLU A 190 -5.67 6.27 -7.99
C GLU A 190 -5.23 7.53 -7.25
N ASN A 191 -6.15 8.17 -6.53
CA ASN A 191 -5.82 9.35 -5.71
C ASN A 191 -4.78 9.05 -4.62
N GLN A 192 -4.85 7.86 -4.00
CA GLN A 192 -3.86 7.47 -2.98
C GLN A 192 -2.53 7.01 -3.57
N ILE A 193 -2.55 6.36 -4.73
CA ILE A 193 -1.32 5.99 -5.46
C ILE A 193 -0.59 7.26 -5.89
N GLU A 194 -1.31 8.25 -6.40
CA GLU A 194 -0.72 9.54 -6.75
C GLU A 194 -0.14 10.27 -5.54
N THR A 195 -0.86 10.25 -4.41
CA THR A 195 -0.34 10.80 -3.16
C THR A 195 0.95 10.10 -2.75
N LEU A 196 0.98 8.75 -2.80
CA LEU A 196 2.15 7.96 -2.43
C LEU A 196 3.38 8.29 -3.31
N ASN A 197 3.18 8.46 -4.62
CA ASN A 197 4.25 8.79 -5.57
C ASN A 197 4.88 10.17 -5.33
N HIS A 198 4.15 11.09 -4.68
CA HIS A 198 4.64 12.43 -4.37
C HIS A 198 5.31 12.55 -3.00
N LEU A 199 5.26 11.50 -2.17
CA LEU A 199 5.88 11.54 -0.86
C LEU A 199 7.41 11.35 -1.00
N PRO A 200 8.22 12.26 -0.41
CA PRO A 200 9.67 12.11 -0.42
C PRO A 200 10.09 10.91 0.43
N TYR A 201 11.24 10.33 0.08
CA TYR A 201 11.87 9.27 0.88
C TYR A 201 12.93 9.91 1.78
N PRO A 202 12.59 10.30 3.02
CA PRO A 202 13.45 11.17 3.81
C PRO A 202 14.68 10.41 4.31
N ALA A 203 15.80 11.09 4.39
CA ALA A 203 17.02 10.54 4.94
C ALA A 203 17.83 11.57 5.72
N LYS A 204 18.53 11.10 6.76
CA LYS A 204 19.39 11.95 7.58
C LYS A 204 20.85 11.60 7.33
N PHE A 205 21.66 12.64 7.08
CA PHE A 205 23.11 12.55 7.01
C PHE A 205 23.71 13.86 7.56
N GLY A 206 24.38 13.79 8.71
CA GLY A 206 24.80 14.98 9.46
C GLY A 206 25.70 14.74 10.67
N GLY A 207 26.22 13.53 10.88
CA GLY A 207 27.08 13.22 12.02
C GLY A 207 26.33 13.08 13.34
N ALA A 208 27.09 13.00 14.44
CA ALA A 208 26.62 12.59 15.77
C ALA A 208 25.40 13.36 16.31
N THR A 209 25.23 14.65 16.02
CA THR A 209 24.08 15.44 16.49
C THR A 209 23.47 16.31 15.40
N GLY A 210 23.72 15.96 14.12
CA GLY A 210 23.14 16.64 12.96
C GLY A 210 23.88 17.91 12.52
N ASN A 211 25.06 18.21 13.08
CA ASN A 211 25.78 19.46 12.82
C ASN A 211 27.16 19.26 12.15
N PHE A 212 27.48 18.05 11.67
CA PHE A 212 28.76 17.75 11.01
C PHE A 212 30.00 18.09 11.86
N ASN A 213 29.92 18.03 13.20
CA ASN A 213 31.00 18.49 14.08
C ASN A 213 32.35 17.81 13.79
N ALA A 214 32.33 16.49 13.57
CA ALA A 214 33.54 15.71 13.29
C ALA A 214 34.13 16.01 11.90
N HIS A 215 33.26 16.20 10.91
CA HIS A 215 33.66 16.59 9.56
C HIS A 215 34.27 17.99 9.54
N ALA A 216 33.59 18.96 10.14
CA ALA A 216 33.99 20.37 10.14
C ALA A 216 35.31 20.63 10.88
N ILE A 217 35.60 19.90 11.96
CA ILE A 217 36.88 20.05 12.66
C ILE A 217 38.05 19.44 11.87
N ALA A 218 37.81 18.34 11.16
CA ALA A 218 38.86 17.65 10.41
C ALA A 218 39.15 18.33 9.06
N TYR A 219 38.11 18.84 8.40
CA TYR A 219 38.19 19.51 7.11
C TYR A 219 37.23 20.71 7.07
N PRO A 220 37.65 21.89 7.57
CA PRO A 220 36.80 23.07 7.71
C PRO A 220 36.44 23.74 6.37
N ASP A 221 37.25 23.54 5.33
CA ASP A 221 37.08 24.19 4.03
C ASP A 221 36.15 23.41 3.08
N VAL A 222 35.68 22.23 3.48
CA VAL A 222 34.76 21.40 2.68
C VAL A 222 33.31 21.81 2.97
N ASN A 223 32.52 22.03 1.91
CA ASN A 223 31.09 22.24 2.04
C ASN A 223 30.36 20.92 2.30
N TRP A 224 30.32 20.49 3.56
CA TRP A 224 29.71 19.22 3.96
C TRP A 224 28.21 19.14 3.70
N VAL A 225 27.51 20.28 3.68
CA VAL A 225 26.07 20.33 3.37
C VAL A 225 25.83 19.96 1.91
N GLU A 226 26.59 20.56 0.99
CA GLU A 226 26.51 20.26 -0.44
C GLU A 226 26.96 18.83 -0.74
N PHE A 227 28.07 18.40 -0.13
CA PHE A 227 28.55 17.02 -0.21
C PHE A 227 27.45 16.01 0.18
N SER A 228 26.78 16.24 1.31
CA SER A 228 25.75 15.32 1.79
C SER A 228 24.45 15.41 1.00
N ASN A 229 24.09 16.59 0.48
CA ASN A 229 22.98 16.71 -0.48
C ASN A 229 23.25 15.87 -1.73
N HIS A 230 24.46 15.93 -2.28
CA HIS A 230 24.83 15.13 -3.45
C HIS A 230 24.78 13.63 -3.17
N LEU A 231 25.37 13.18 -2.05
CA LEU A 231 25.33 11.78 -1.63
C LEU A 231 23.89 11.26 -1.51
N VAL A 232 23.06 11.97 -0.75
CA VAL A 232 21.73 11.48 -0.38
C VAL A 232 20.75 11.65 -1.55
N ASN A 233 20.75 12.80 -2.21
CA ASN A 233 19.76 13.10 -3.23
C ASN A 233 20.10 12.52 -4.59
N ASP A 234 21.34 12.67 -5.04
CA ASP A 234 21.71 12.34 -6.42
C ASP A 234 22.25 10.92 -6.55
N ILE A 235 23.05 10.45 -5.58
CA ILE A 235 23.64 9.10 -5.61
C ILE A 235 22.67 8.06 -5.05
N LEU A 236 22.09 8.31 -3.88
CA LEU A 236 21.17 7.35 -3.22
C LEU A 236 19.70 7.52 -3.64
N GLY A 237 19.33 8.63 -4.27
CA GLY A 237 17.96 8.88 -4.72
C GLY A 237 16.95 9.06 -3.57
N LEU A 238 17.39 9.64 -2.46
CA LEU A 238 16.59 9.95 -1.27
C LEU A 238 16.43 11.47 -1.10
N ASP A 239 15.74 11.92 -0.06
CA ASP A 239 15.58 13.34 0.23
C ASP A 239 16.27 13.70 1.55
N ARG A 240 17.40 14.42 1.48
CA ARG A 240 18.14 14.79 2.70
C ARG A 240 17.37 15.80 3.54
N SER A 241 17.01 15.38 4.76
CA SER A 241 16.52 16.27 5.80
C SER A 241 17.62 17.24 6.23
N GLN A 242 17.35 18.54 6.13
CA GLN A 242 18.39 19.56 6.24
C GLN A 242 18.86 19.84 7.67
N VAL A 243 17.94 19.85 8.64
CA VAL A 243 18.20 20.17 10.05
C VAL A 243 17.63 19.07 10.93
N THR A 244 18.47 18.22 11.48
CA THR A 244 18.07 17.03 12.24
C THR A 244 18.76 16.97 13.59
N THR A 245 18.31 16.05 14.45
CA THR A 245 19.09 15.64 15.61
C THR A 245 20.07 14.54 15.18
N GLN A 246 20.34 13.55 16.05
CA GLN A 246 21.10 12.38 15.62
C GLN A 246 20.30 11.48 14.67
N ILE A 247 18.96 11.55 14.71
CA ILE A 247 18.04 10.77 13.87
C ILE A 247 17.31 11.67 12.86
N GLU A 248 16.77 11.05 11.81
CA GLU A 248 15.80 11.65 10.89
C GLU A 248 14.50 12.06 11.62
N HIS A 249 13.72 12.96 11.02
CA HIS A 249 12.44 13.41 11.56
C HIS A 249 11.40 12.30 11.67
N TYR A 250 11.46 11.30 10.79
CA TYR A 250 10.48 10.22 10.61
C TYR A 250 9.08 10.69 10.16
N ASP A 251 8.85 12.00 10.00
CA ASP A 251 7.55 12.57 9.62
C ASP A 251 7.10 12.13 8.22
N ASN A 252 8.00 12.17 7.24
CA ASN A 252 7.67 11.73 5.89
C ASN A 252 7.55 10.20 5.81
N LEU A 253 8.24 9.44 6.66
CA LEU A 253 7.99 8.00 6.80
C LEU A 253 6.61 7.73 7.41
N ALA A 254 6.18 8.50 8.41
CA ALA A 254 4.81 8.45 8.94
C ALA A 254 3.78 8.78 7.85
N ALA A 255 4.04 9.80 7.02
CA ALA A 255 3.17 10.14 5.89
C ALA A 255 3.05 8.99 4.87
N ILE A 256 4.16 8.30 4.57
CA ILE A 256 4.16 7.09 3.72
C ILE A 256 3.29 6.00 4.37
N PHE A 257 3.53 5.68 5.64
CA PHE A 257 2.77 4.65 6.35
C PHE A 257 1.27 4.97 6.43
N ASP A 258 0.90 6.22 6.65
CA ASP A 258 -0.50 6.65 6.64
C ASP A 258 -1.13 6.59 5.26
N CYS A 259 -0.37 6.88 4.19
CA CYS A 259 -0.85 6.68 2.83
C CYS A 259 -1.13 5.20 2.54
N LEU A 260 -0.23 4.31 2.95
CA LEU A 260 -0.45 2.85 2.87
C LEU A 260 -1.68 2.42 3.67
N ARG A 261 -1.90 3.00 4.87
CA ARG A 261 -3.11 2.72 5.66
C ARG A 261 -4.39 3.12 4.94
N ARG A 262 -4.41 4.29 4.30
CA ARG A 262 -5.58 4.76 3.52
C ARG A 262 -5.88 3.83 2.35
N ILE A 263 -4.84 3.37 1.64
CA ILE A 263 -4.98 2.35 0.58
C ILE A 263 -5.61 1.07 1.14
N ASN A 264 -5.09 0.55 2.25
CA ASN A 264 -5.60 -0.65 2.89
C ASN A 264 -7.04 -0.50 3.38
N VAL A 265 -7.44 0.68 3.87
CA VAL A 265 -8.83 0.97 4.28
C VAL A 265 -9.77 0.89 3.07
N ILE A 266 -9.39 1.49 1.93
CA ILE A 266 -10.18 1.45 0.68
C ILE A 266 -10.36 0.00 0.21
N LEU A 267 -9.29 -0.81 0.26
CA LEU A 267 -9.37 -2.20 -0.18
C LEU A 267 -10.08 -3.11 0.83
N SER A 268 -10.02 -2.80 2.13
CA SER A 268 -10.80 -3.49 3.16
C SER A 268 -12.31 -3.23 3.01
N ASP A 269 -12.67 -2.01 2.61
CA ASP A 269 -14.04 -1.62 2.25
C ASP A 269 -14.53 -2.42 1.03
N LEU A 270 -13.72 -2.50 -0.03
CA LEU A 270 -14.00 -3.35 -1.19
C LEU A 270 -14.18 -4.83 -0.82
N CYS A 271 -13.34 -5.37 0.08
CA CYS A 271 -13.46 -6.76 0.53
C CYS A 271 -14.83 -7.02 1.16
N LYS A 272 -15.33 -6.09 2.00
CA LYS A 272 -16.64 -6.20 2.67
C LYS A 272 -17.78 -6.11 1.66
N ASP A 273 -17.72 -5.16 0.73
CA ASP A 273 -18.76 -4.99 -0.28
C ASP A 273 -18.84 -6.20 -1.21
N VAL A 274 -17.71 -6.73 -1.69
CA VAL A 274 -17.70 -7.94 -2.53
C VAL A 274 -18.16 -9.17 -1.74
N TRP A 275 -17.80 -9.28 -0.47
CA TRP A 275 -18.34 -10.32 0.41
C TRP A 275 -19.87 -10.24 0.48
N CYS A 276 -20.44 -9.03 0.63
CA CYS A 276 -21.88 -8.82 0.61
C CYS A 276 -22.51 -9.16 -0.74
N TYR A 277 -21.89 -8.78 -1.87
CA TYR A 277 -22.38 -9.14 -3.20
C TYR A 277 -22.40 -10.66 -3.43
N ILE A 278 -21.38 -11.38 -2.95
CA ILE A 278 -21.35 -12.85 -2.98
C ILE A 278 -22.47 -13.42 -2.10
N SER A 279 -22.68 -12.87 -0.89
CA SER A 279 -23.76 -13.27 0.02
C SER A 279 -25.16 -13.06 -0.57
N MET A 280 -25.35 -11.98 -1.33
CA MET A 280 -26.57 -11.70 -2.09
C MET A 280 -26.69 -12.51 -3.39
N ASN A 281 -25.74 -13.42 -3.65
CA ASN A 281 -25.69 -14.25 -4.85
C ASN A 281 -25.55 -13.45 -6.16
N TYR A 282 -25.11 -12.18 -6.10
CA TYR A 282 -24.79 -11.39 -7.29
C TYR A 282 -23.53 -11.93 -7.98
N PHE A 283 -22.67 -12.61 -7.22
CA PHE A 283 -21.54 -13.34 -7.74
C PHE A 283 -21.52 -14.79 -7.25
N GLY A 284 -21.33 -15.71 -8.20
CA GLY A 284 -20.78 -17.04 -7.93
C GLY A 284 -19.26 -17.00 -7.89
N GLN A 285 -18.64 -18.16 -7.61
CA GLN A 285 -17.18 -18.30 -7.58
C GLN A 285 -16.73 -19.49 -8.44
N LYS A 286 -15.67 -19.29 -9.24
CA LYS A 286 -15.02 -20.36 -10.00
C LYS A 286 -14.44 -21.40 -9.03
N ILE A 287 -14.81 -22.67 -9.22
CA ILE A 287 -14.31 -23.79 -8.42
C ILE A 287 -13.12 -24.43 -9.15
N ARG A 288 -12.00 -24.64 -8.44
CA ARG A 288 -10.91 -25.48 -8.95
C ARG A 288 -11.15 -26.94 -8.55
N LYS A 289 -10.93 -27.87 -9.48
CA LYS A 289 -11.08 -29.31 -9.22
C LYS A 289 -10.18 -29.72 -8.04
N GLY A 290 -10.78 -30.24 -6.96
CA GLY A 290 -10.08 -30.70 -5.76
C GLY A 290 -10.03 -29.70 -4.60
N GLU A 291 -10.50 -28.46 -4.75
CA GLU A 291 -10.67 -27.55 -3.61
C GLU A 291 -11.86 -27.97 -2.73
N VAL A 292 -11.64 -28.08 -1.42
CA VAL A 292 -12.69 -28.36 -0.42
C VAL A 292 -13.10 -27.06 0.23
N GLY A 293 -14.34 -26.61 0.01
CA GLY A 293 -14.83 -25.34 0.54
C GLY A 293 -15.35 -25.38 1.98
N SER A 294 -15.72 -26.56 2.48
CA SER A 294 -16.10 -26.81 3.88
C SER A 294 -15.80 -28.25 4.27
N SER A 295 -15.37 -28.47 5.51
CA SER A 295 -15.12 -29.81 6.06
C SER A 295 -16.38 -30.66 6.22
N THR A 296 -17.57 -30.06 6.18
CA THR A 296 -18.86 -30.74 6.43
C THR A 296 -19.91 -30.50 5.35
N MET A 297 -19.83 -29.39 4.61
CA MET A 297 -20.83 -29.02 3.59
C MET A 297 -20.24 -29.07 2.17
N PRO A 298 -20.44 -30.17 1.40
CA PRO A 298 -19.75 -30.39 0.14
C PRO A 298 -20.12 -29.41 -0.99
N HIS A 299 -21.22 -28.68 -0.85
CA HIS A 299 -21.69 -27.67 -1.82
C HIS A 299 -21.20 -26.24 -1.51
N LYS A 300 -20.57 -26.00 -0.35
CA LYS A 300 -20.29 -24.64 0.13
C LYS A 300 -19.00 -24.08 -0.50
N VAL A 301 -19.13 -22.95 -1.19
CA VAL A 301 -17.99 -22.18 -1.75
C VAL A 301 -17.94 -20.82 -1.04
N ASN A 302 -16.83 -20.53 -0.37
CA ASN A 302 -16.70 -19.37 0.52
C ASN A 302 -15.76 -18.30 -0.05
N PRO A 303 -16.03 -17.01 0.18
CA PRO A 303 -15.18 -15.90 -0.28
C PRO A 303 -13.87 -15.75 0.53
N ILE A 304 -13.16 -16.86 0.78
CA ILE A 304 -12.01 -16.93 1.70
C ILE A 304 -10.84 -16.04 1.28
N ASP A 305 -10.70 -15.77 -0.02
CA ASP A 305 -9.64 -14.92 -0.55
C ASP A 305 -9.89 -13.44 -0.15
N PHE A 306 -11.15 -12.99 -0.12
CA PHE A 306 -11.53 -11.64 0.37
C PHE A 306 -11.41 -11.55 1.89
N GLU A 307 -11.87 -12.57 2.63
CA GLU A 307 -11.76 -12.63 4.09
C GLU A 307 -10.29 -12.65 4.55
N ASN A 308 -9.42 -13.35 3.81
CA ASN A 308 -7.99 -13.36 4.07
C ASN A 308 -7.35 -11.99 3.80
N ALA A 309 -7.74 -11.33 2.71
CA ALA A 309 -7.25 -9.98 2.39
C ALA A 309 -7.67 -8.98 3.47
N GLU A 310 -8.95 -8.98 3.85
CA GLU A 310 -9.49 -8.09 4.88
C GLU A 310 -8.73 -8.21 6.21
N GLY A 311 -8.52 -9.43 6.70
CA GLY A 311 -7.78 -9.65 7.95
C GLY A 311 -6.34 -9.16 7.88
N ASN A 312 -5.66 -9.36 6.74
CA ASN A 312 -4.29 -8.90 6.57
C ASN A 312 -4.17 -7.38 6.40
N PHE A 313 -5.15 -6.70 5.79
CA PHE A 313 -5.20 -5.23 5.81
C PHE A 313 -5.33 -4.68 7.23
N GLY A 314 -6.14 -5.33 8.08
CA GLY A 314 -6.25 -4.98 9.50
C GLY A 314 -4.91 -5.11 10.24
N MET A 315 -4.22 -6.24 10.07
CA MET A 315 -2.90 -6.48 10.67
C MET A 315 -1.85 -5.47 10.20
N ALA A 316 -1.80 -5.19 8.89
CA ALA A 316 -0.90 -4.18 8.33
C ALA A 316 -1.18 -2.80 8.94
N ASN A 317 -2.44 -2.38 8.99
CA ASN A 317 -2.82 -1.05 9.48
C ASN A 317 -2.56 -0.84 10.96
N ALA A 318 -2.68 -1.88 11.79
CA ALA A 318 -2.37 -1.80 13.20
C ALA A 318 -0.89 -1.43 13.44
N MET A 319 0.03 -2.07 12.71
CA MET A 319 1.46 -1.80 12.84
C MET A 319 1.87 -0.48 12.16
N LEU A 320 1.33 -0.20 10.96
CA LEU A 320 1.59 1.06 10.27
C LEU A 320 1.13 2.26 11.12
N GLY A 321 -0.02 2.16 11.78
CA GLY A 321 -0.51 3.21 12.68
C GLY A 321 0.42 3.43 13.87
N HIS A 322 0.89 2.34 14.49
CA HIS A 322 1.90 2.43 15.54
C HIS A 322 3.19 3.12 15.06
N PHE A 323 3.66 2.82 13.85
CA PHE A 323 4.87 3.44 13.31
C PHE A 323 4.72 4.94 13.10
N SER A 324 3.61 5.36 12.48
CA SER A 324 3.31 6.79 12.28
C SER A 324 3.26 7.57 13.59
N GLU A 325 2.69 6.98 14.64
CA GLU A 325 2.53 7.63 15.94
C GLU A 325 3.82 7.62 16.79
N LYS A 326 4.61 6.55 16.71
CA LYS A 326 5.74 6.31 17.63
C LYS A 326 7.08 6.76 17.10
N LEU A 327 7.33 6.70 15.79
CA LEU A 327 8.68 6.96 15.25
C LEU A 327 9.10 8.44 15.39
N PRO A 328 8.25 9.45 15.08
CA PRO A 328 8.65 10.86 15.16
C PRO A 328 8.93 11.38 16.57
N ILE A 329 8.65 10.59 17.62
CA ILE A 329 8.84 10.99 19.01
C ILE A 329 10.08 10.29 19.57
N SER A 330 11.08 11.10 19.90
CA SER A 330 12.34 10.65 20.52
C SER A 330 12.80 11.65 21.58
N ARG A 331 13.30 11.17 22.72
CA ARG A 331 13.72 12.05 23.82
C ARG A 331 14.98 12.84 23.43
N LEU A 332 14.93 14.17 23.58
CA LEU A 332 16.06 15.08 23.31
C LEU A 332 16.63 14.86 21.91
N GLN A 333 17.96 14.76 21.76
CA GLN A 333 18.61 14.53 20.45
C GLN A 333 18.44 13.09 19.93
N ARG A 334 17.94 12.17 20.77
CA ARG A 334 17.33 10.86 20.46
C ARG A 334 17.34 9.94 21.69
N ASP A 335 16.42 8.98 21.70
CA ASP A 335 16.57 7.68 22.34
C ASP A 335 16.62 6.56 21.28
N LEU A 336 16.90 5.31 21.67
CA LEU A 336 17.13 4.19 20.74
C LEU A 336 15.89 3.30 20.50
N THR A 337 14.70 3.75 20.93
CA THR A 337 13.48 2.92 20.83
C THR A 337 13.01 2.71 19.39
N ASP A 338 13.37 3.61 18.48
CA ASP A 338 13.13 3.54 17.04
C ASP A 338 13.89 2.38 16.37
N SER A 339 15.12 2.07 16.80
CA SER A 339 15.96 1.04 16.19
C SER A 339 15.29 -0.33 16.10
N THR A 340 14.69 -0.81 17.20
CA THR A 340 13.97 -2.10 17.19
C THR A 340 12.65 -2.02 16.41
N VAL A 341 11.99 -0.86 16.39
CA VAL A 341 10.73 -0.66 15.68
C VAL A 341 10.93 -0.67 14.18
N LEU A 342 11.99 -0.03 13.67
CA LEU A 342 12.31 0.00 12.24
C LEU A 342 12.64 -1.39 11.66
N ARG A 343 13.13 -2.32 12.47
CA ARG A 343 13.32 -3.73 12.04
C ARG A 343 12.01 -4.44 11.71
N ASN A 344 10.87 -3.88 12.10
CA ASN A 344 9.56 -4.45 11.84
C ASN A 344 8.86 -3.85 10.62
N VAL A 345 9.46 -2.90 9.89
CA VAL A 345 8.80 -2.23 8.74
C VAL A 345 8.37 -3.23 7.67
N GLY A 346 9.16 -4.27 7.42
CA GLY A 346 8.79 -5.31 6.44
C GLY A 346 7.54 -6.11 6.81
N VAL A 347 7.15 -6.17 8.08
CA VAL A 347 6.03 -7.00 8.54
C VAL A 347 4.67 -6.50 8.04
N PRO A 348 4.26 -5.22 8.25
CA PRO A 348 3.02 -4.73 7.67
C PRO A 348 3.05 -4.66 6.15
N LEU A 349 4.22 -4.42 5.53
CA LEU A 349 4.34 -4.47 4.07
C LEU A 349 4.09 -5.89 3.56
N ALA A 350 4.57 -6.93 4.25
CA ALA A 350 4.29 -8.32 3.92
C ALA A 350 2.80 -8.67 4.07
N HIS A 351 2.14 -8.18 5.13
CA HIS A 351 0.69 -8.33 5.29
C HIS A 351 -0.09 -7.62 4.18
N GLY A 352 0.26 -6.38 3.83
CA GLY A 352 -0.37 -5.64 2.73
C GLY A 352 -0.17 -6.33 1.37
N LEU A 353 1.05 -6.78 1.07
CA LEU A 353 1.37 -7.52 -0.14
C LEU A 353 0.58 -8.83 -0.26
N LEU A 354 0.48 -9.58 0.84
CA LEU A 354 -0.34 -10.78 0.92
C LEU A 354 -1.81 -10.45 0.66
N ALA A 355 -2.33 -9.40 1.28
CA ALA A 355 -3.71 -8.96 1.11
C ALA A 355 -4.02 -8.58 -0.35
N PHE A 356 -3.14 -7.82 -1.02
CA PHE A 356 -3.30 -7.51 -2.45
C PHE A 356 -3.37 -8.77 -3.31
N ARG A 357 -2.50 -9.75 -3.05
CA ARG A 357 -2.45 -11.02 -3.77
C ARG A 357 -3.70 -11.87 -3.55
N SER A 358 -4.17 -11.94 -2.30
CA SER A 358 -5.42 -12.64 -1.96
C SER A 358 -6.63 -11.95 -2.60
N LEU A 359 -6.72 -10.63 -2.52
CA LEU A 359 -7.79 -9.86 -3.15
C LEU A 359 -7.82 -10.05 -4.67
N GLN A 360 -6.67 -9.93 -5.35
CA GLN A 360 -6.55 -10.21 -6.79
C GLN A 360 -7.07 -11.62 -7.13
N LYS A 361 -6.65 -12.63 -6.37
CA LYS A 361 -7.10 -14.01 -6.56
C LYS A 361 -8.61 -14.17 -6.36
N GLY A 362 -9.19 -13.47 -5.39
CA GLY A 362 -10.64 -13.42 -5.16
C GLY A 362 -11.39 -12.80 -6.34
N LEU A 363 -10.92 -11.66 -6.84
CA LEU A 363 -11.51 -10.97 -8.00
C LEU A 363 -11.49 -11.86 -9.26
N ASP A 364 -10.40 -12.60 -9.50
CA ASP A 364 -10.26 -13.48 -10.66
C ASP A 364 -11.20 -14.69 -10.63
N LYS A 365 -11.75 -15.01 -9.44
CA LYS A 365 -12.72 -16.09 -9.23
C LYS A 365 -14.17 -15.65 -9.38
N LEU A 366 -14.48 -14.36 -9.41
CA LEU A 366 -15.86 -13.89 -9.50
C LEU A 366 -16.53 -14.35 -10.81
N LEU A 367 -17.76 -14.82 -10.70
CA LEU A 367 -18.66 -15.13 -11.80
C LEU A 367 -19.94 -14.31 -11.63
N LEU A 368 -20.19 -13.38 -12.54
CA LEU A 368 -21.37 -12.54 -12.49
C LEU A 368 -22.65 -13.39 -12.59
N ASN A 369 -23.62 -13.12 -11.71
CA ASN A 369 -24.95 -13.72 -11.75
C ASN A 369 -26.00 -12.65 -12.07
N GLU A 370 -26.10 -12.31 -13.36
CA GLU A 370 -27.06 -11.31 -13.84
C GLU A 370 -28.51 -11.68 -13.52
N ALA A 371 -28.84 -12.97 -13.47
CA ALA A 371 -30.19 -13.42 -13.13
C ALA A 371 -30.58 -13.01 -11.70
N ALA A 372 -29.68 -13.14 -10.73
CA ALA A 372 -29.93 -12.73 -9.35
C ALA A 372 -30.07 -11.20 -9.22
N ILE A 373 -29.22 -10.44 -9.92
CA ILE A 373 -29.28 -8.97 -9.92
C ILE A 373 -30.60 -8.49 -10.55
N ASN A 374 -30.98 -9.06 -11.70
CA ASN A 374 -32.24 -8.74 -12.37
C ASN A 374 -33.46 -9.12 -11.52
N ALA A 375 -33.39 -10.23 -10.79
CA ALA A 375 -34.44 -10.62 -9.86
C ALA A 375 -34.61 -9.58 -8.75
N ASP A 376 -33.52 -9.10 -8.13
CA ASP A 376 -33.57 -8.09 -7.06
C ASP A 376 -34.11 -6.75 -7.55
N LEU A 377 -33.75 -6.31 -8.76
CA LEU A 377 -34.34 -5.12 -9.40
C LEU A 377 -35.85 -5.28 -9.66
N ASN A 378 -36.26 -6.42 -10.21
CA ASN A 378 -37.67 -6.72 -10.47
C ASN A 378 -38.49 -6.79 -9.17
N ASP A 379 -37.85 -7.13 -8.07
CA ASP A 379 -38.47 -7.25 -6.76
C ASP A 379 -38.73 -5.90 -6.07
N ASN A 380 -38.16 -4.81 -6.59
CA ASN A 380 -38.06 -3.51 -5.92
C ASN A 380 -38.54 -2.34 -6.78
N TRP A 381 -39.73 -2.42 -7.38
CA TRP A 381 -40.30 -1.32 -8.19
C TRP A 381 -40.53 0.00 -7.42
N ALA A 382 -40.57 -0.03 -6.09
CA ALA A 382 -40.67 1.18 -5.28
C ALA A 382 -39.54 2.19 -5.55
N VAL A 383 -38.37 1.74 -6.03
CA VAL A 383 -37.22 2.62 -6.28
C VAL A 383 -37.42 3.61 -7.43
N VAL A 384 -38.36 3.37 -8.35
CA VAL A 384 -38.68 4.34 -9.41
C VAL A 384 -39.51 5.51 -8.91
N SER A 385 -40.02 5.44 -7.67
CA SER A 385 -40.81 6.52 -7.07
C SER A 385 -40.05 7.84 -7.04
N GLU A 386 -38.74 7.82 -6.79
CA GLU A 386 -37.91 9.03 -6.81
C GLU A 386 -37.93 9.72 -8.18
N ALA A 387 -37.82 8.96 -9.26
CA ALA A 387 -37.87 9.49 -10.62
C ALA A 387 -39.24 10.12 -10.92
N ILE A 388 -40.32 9.39 -10.58
CA ILE A 388 -41.69 9.84 -10.82
C ILE A 388 -41.98 11.13 -10.04
N GLN A 389 -41.64 11.21 -8.73
CA GLN A 389 -41.85 12.45 -7.98
C GLN A 389 -41.07 13.62 -8.56
N THR A 390 -39.88 13.38 -9.11
CA THR A 390 -39.00 14.42 -9.63
C THR A 390 -39.57 15.01 -10.92
N ILE A 391 -40.08 14.16 -11.82
CA ILE A 391 -40.81 14.61 -13.02
C ILE A 391 -42.10 15.34 -12.64
N LEU A 392 -42.85 14.85 -11.63
CA LEU A 392 -44.04 15.57 -11.16
C LEU A 392 -43.71 16.95 -10.57
N ARG A 393 -42.57 17.10 -9.89
CA ARG A 393 -42.07 18.41 -9.46
C ARG A 393 -41.76 19.32 -10.65
N ARG A 394 -41.15 18.79 -11.72
CA ARG A 394 -40.90 19.54 -12.99
C ARG A 394 -42.21 20.07 -13.58
N GLU A 395 -43.27 19.27 -13.56
CA GLU A 395 -44.60 19.65 -14.04
C GLU A 395 -45.41 20.52 -13.05
N ASN A 396 -44.81 20.93 -11.92
CA ASN A 396 -45.49 21.69 -10.86
C ASN A 396 -46.76 21.00 -10.32
N TYR A 397 -46.78 19.66 -10.30
CA TYR A 397 -47.87 18.88 -9.72
C TYR A 397 -47.93 19.10 -8.19
N PRO A 398 -49.11 19.27 -7.57
CA PRO A 398 -49.22 19.56 -6.15
C PRO A 398 -48.83 18.36 -5.28
N ASN A 399 -48.02 18.59 -4.24
CA ASN A 399 -47.61 17.61 -3.21
C ASN A 399 -47.17 16.24 -3.79
N PRO A 400 -46.21 16.22 -4.73
CA PRO A 400 -45.86 15.00 -5.46
C PRO A 400 -45.20 13.96 -4.57
N TYR A 401 -44.47 14.38 -3.53
CA TYR A 401 -43.88 13.47 -2.56
C TYR A 401 -44.95 12.74 -1.75
N GLU A 402 -45.96 13.47 -1.25
CA GLU A 402 -47.07 12.93 -0.47
C GLU A 402 -47.89 11.93 -1.30
N ALA A 403 -48.18 12.26 -2.56
CA ALA A 403 -48.89 11.38 -3.48
C ALA A 403 -48.16 10.04 -3.69
N LEU A 404 -46.83 10.04 -3.77
CA LEU A 404 -46.03 8.82 -3.90
C LEU A 404 -45.77 8.10 -2.57
N LYS A 405 -45.78 8.84 -1.46
CA LYS A 405 -45.66 8.26 -0.12
C LYS A 405 -46.89 7.41 0.21
N GLU A 406 -48.08 7.83 -0.20
CA GLU A 406 -49.31 7.04 -0.07
C GLU A 406 -49.25 5.74 -0.88
N LEU A 407 -48.64 5.76 -2.07
CA LEU A 407 -48.43 4.56 -2.89
C LEU A 407 -47.41 3.61 -2.26
N THR A 408 -46.27 4.15 -1.78
CA THR A 408 -45.09 3.34 -1.41
C THR A 408 -45.04 2.93 0.05
N ARG A 409 -45.75 3.61 0.97
CA ARG A 409 -45.85 3.22 2.39
C ARG A 409 -47.06 2.32 2.65
N THR A 410 -47.11 1.20 1.95
CA THR A 410 -48.04 0.13 2.26
C THR A 410 -47.26 -1.08 2.81
N ASN A 411 -47.91 -1.95 3.59
CA ASN A 411 -47.30 -3.23 3.99
C ASN A 411 -47.25 -4.24 2.81
N GLN A 412 -47.54 -3.79 1.60
CA GLN A 412 -47.54 -4.60 0.39
C GLN A 412 -46.35 -4.20 -0.48
N LYS A 413 -45.86 -5.19 -1.22
CA LYS A 413 -44.77 -5.01 -2.15
C LYS A 413 -45.26 -4.32 -3.41
N ILE A 414 -44.63 -3.21 -3.76
CA ILE A 414 -44.94 -2.44 -4.96
C ILE A 414 -44.42 -3.20 -6.18
N ARG A 415 -45.31 -3.47 -7.14
CA ARG A 415 -45.01 -4.10 -8.42
C ARG A 415 -45.15 -3.11 -9.57
N GLN A 416 -44.76 -3.55 -10.77
CA GLN A 416 -44.91 -2.76 -11.99
C GLN A 416 -46.34 -2.29 -12.20
N GLU A 417 -47.32 -3.15 -11.97
CA GLU A 417 -48.73 -2.86 -12.21
C GLU A 417 -49.23 -1.74 -11.30
N ASP A 418 -48.75 -1.69 -10.06
CA ASP A 418 -49.10 -0.65 -9.08
C ASP A 418 -48.58 0.73 -9.53
N ILE A 419 -47.35 0.77 -10.04
CA ILE A 419 -46.76 2.00 -10.60
C ILE A 419 -47.55 2.47 -11.83
N LEU A 420 -47.89 1.57 -12.75
CA LEU A 420 -48.66 1.92 -13.95
C LEU A 420 -50.08 2.40 -13.61
N ALA A 421 -50.73 1.74 -12.65
CA ALA A 421 -52.04 2.14 -12.16
C ALA A 421 -52.02 3.49 -11.46
N PHE A 422 -50.94 3.82 -10.73
CA PHE A 422 -50.72 5.14 -10.18
C PHE A 422 -50.56 6.19 -11.28
N ILE A 423 -49.68 5.94 -12.27
CA ILE A 423 -49.43 6.88 -13.37
C ILE A 423 -50.72 7.19 -14.15
N ALA A 424 -51.58 6.19 -14.38
CA ALA A 424 -52.85 6.38 -15.08
C ALA A 424 -53.80 7.38 -14.39
N LYS A 425 -53.74 7.49 -13.06
CA LYS A 425 -54.60 8.37 -12.24
C LYS A 425 -54.09 9.80 -12.16
N LEU A 426 -52.87 10.09 -12.58
CA LEU A 426 -52.28 11.42 -12.49
C LEU A 426 -53.00 12.40 -13.44
N ILE A 427 -53.24 13.62 -12.97
CA ILE A 427 -53.84 14.71 -13.76
C ILE A 427 -52.70 15.55 -14.35
N ILE A 428 -52.07 15.01 -15.40
CA ILE A 428 -50.95 15.59 -16.15
C ILE A 428 -51.13 15.26 -17.65
N SER A 429 -50.33 15.86 -18.54
CA SER A 429 -50.42 15.58 -19.98
C SER A 429 -50.11 14.10 -20.29
N GLU A 430 -50.73 13.56 -21.34
CA GLU A 430 -50.44 12.18 -21.75
C GLU A 430 -48.99 12.00 -22.21
N GLU A 431 -48.37 13.04 -22.77
CA GLU A 431 -46.93 13.03 -23.11
C GLU A 431 -46.06 12.77 -21.88
N VAL A 432 -46.33 13.43 -20.75
CA VAL A 432 -45.59 13.20 -19.51
C VAL A 432 -45.93 11.81 -18.93
N LYS A 433 -47.18 11.34 -19.04
CA LYS A 433 -47.49 9.96 -18.64
C LYS A 433 -46.73 8.93 -19.47
N ASP A 434 -46.57 9.16 -20.78
CA ASP A 434 -45.77 8.31 -21.66
C ASP A 434 -44.29 8.33 -21.30
N GLU A 435 -43.75 9.48 -20.86
CA GLU A 435 -42.41 9.56 -20.28
C GLU A 435 -42.30 8.71 -19.00
N LEU A 436 -43.24 8.87 -18.06
CA LEU A 436 -43.25 8.14 -16.79
C LEU A 436 -43.39 6.62 -16.98
N ARG A 437 -44.22 6.16 -17.94
CA ARG A 437 -44.42 4.73 -18.25
C ARG A 437 -43.16 4.04 -18.75
N LYS A 438 -42.18 4.80 -19.27
CA LYS A 438 -40.90 4.24 -19.73
C LYS A 438 -39.92 4.00 -18.59
N ILE A 439 -40.14 4.55 -17.40
CA ILE A 439 -39.23 4.44 -16.27
C ILE A 439 -39.31 3.04 -15.66
N THR A 440 -38.17 2.38 -15.52
CA THR A 440 -38.04 1.06 -14.90
C THR A 440 -36.83 1.02 -13.97
N PRO A 441 -36.77 0.05 -13.03
CA PRO A 441 -35.56 -0.16 -12.22
C PRO A 441 -34.28 -0.36 -13.05
N TRP A 442 -34.39 -0.85 -14.29
CA TRP A 442 -33.25 -1.12 -15.17
C TRP A 442 -32.74 0.09 -15.94
N ASN A 443 -33.55 1.13 -16.13
CA ASN A 443 -33.14 2.32 -16.89
C ASN A 443 -33.05 3.59 -16.05
N TYR A 444 -33.57 3.59 -14.82
CA TYR A 444 -33.36 4.66 -13.84
C TYR A 444 -31.97 4.55 -13.18
N LEU A 445 -30.92 4.69 -14.01
CA LEU A 445 -29.52 4.50 -13.61
C LEU A 445 -28.72 5.80 -13.59
N GLY A 446 -29.35 6.96 -13.82
CA GLY A 446 -28.66 8.23 -13.95
C GLY A 446 -27.70 8.32 -15.15
N ILE A 447 -26.73 9.24 -15.06
CA ILE A 447 -25.80 9.55 -16.16
C ILE A 447 -24.72 8.48 -16.36
N LYS A 448 -24.23 8.34 -17.60
CA LYS A 448 -23.22 7.33 -18.00
C LYS A 448 -21.76 7.79 -17.89
N HIS A 449 -21.48 9.08 -17.82
CA HIS A 449 -20.09 9.58 -17.77
C HIS A 449 -19.92 10.44 -16.53
N LEU A 450 -19.53 9.78 -15.42
CA LEU A 450 -19.29 10.43 -14.13
C LEU A 450 -17.89 11.04 -14.03
N ARG A 451 -16.95 10.56 -14.86
CA ARG A 451 -15.57 11.04 -14.95
C ARG A 451 -15.35 11.62 -16.35
N GLN A 452 -14.77 12.81 -16.42
CA GLN A 452 -14.37 13.48 -17.67
C GLN A 452 -12.92 13.15 -18.03
#